data_AF-A0A923YA15-F1
#
_entry.id   AF-A0A923YA15-F1
#
_cell.length_a   1.000
_cell.length_b   1.000
_cell.length_c   1.000
_cell.angle_alpha   90.00
_cell.angle_beta   90.00
_cell.angle_gamma   90.00
#
_symmetry.space_group_name_H-M   'P 1'
#
loop_
_entity.id
_entity.type
_entity.pdbx_description
1 polymer ?
#
loop_
_entity_poly.entity_id
_entity_poly.type
_entity_poly.pdbx_seq_one_letter_code
_entity_poly.pdbx_strand_id
1 'polypeptide(L)'
;MNFKLAFSSLASSLTTVAALLVACTPPAGSTLPGVVEAELVRVAAPAAGRLVALSVTRAEPVAAGAALFRIESPGDSALLAEAEARVAQLAAHQADLAKGKPPDELAVTAAQARRRGPRRS
;
A
#
# COMPACT_ATOMS: atom_id res chain seq x y z
N MET A 1 61.50 55.91 -36.33
CA MET A 1 60.06 55.72 -36.58
C MET A 1 59.61 54.33 -36.12
N ASN A 2 58.62 54.27 -35.22
CA ASN A 2 57.52 53.29 -35.15
C ASN A 2 57.71 51.83 -34.66
N PHE A 3 58.86 51.42 -34.08
CA PHE A 3 58.98 50.02 -33.58
C PHE A 3 58.21 49.75 -32.26
N LYS A 4 58.11 50.75 -31.38
CA LYS A 4 57.37 50.65 -30.10
C LYS A 4 55.85 50.51 -30.28
N LEU A 5 55.27 51.12 -31.32
CA LEU A 5 53.84 51.03 -31.61
C LEU A 5 53.46 49.66 -32.19
N ALA A 6 54.32 49.08 -33.03
CA ALA A 6 54.12 47.73 -33.57
C ALA A 6 54.14 46.66 -32.47
N PHE A 7 55.05 46.80 -31.49
CA PHE A 7 55.18 45.85 -30.37
C PHE A 7 54.00 45.92 -29.39
N SER A 8 53.49 47.13 -29.12
CA SER A 8 52.30 47.33 -28.29
C SER A 8 51.02 46.79 -28.95
N SER A 9 50.92 46.92 -30.27
CA SER A 9 49.76 46.39 -31.02
C SER A 9 49.80 44.87 -31.12
N LEU A 10 50.99 44.26 -31.21
CA LEU A 10 51.18 42.80 -31.16
C LEU A 10 50.82 42.21 -29.79
N ALA A 11 51.19 42.91 -28.71
CA ALA A 11 50.85 42.48 -27.35
C ALA A 11 49.33 42.55 -27.10
N SER A 12 48.66 43.60 -27.62
CA SER A 12 47.20 43.72 -27.50
C SER A 12 46.47 42.65 -28.28
N SER A 13 46.86 42.37 -29.54
CA SER A 13 46.20 41.33 -30.33
C SER A 13 46.35 39.93 -29.73
N LEU A 14 47.54 39.63 -29.20
CA LEU A 14 47.81 38.35 -28.53
C LEU A 14 46.97 38.18 -27.26
N THR A 15 46.78 39.26 -26.49
CA THR A 15 45.94 39.25 -25.29
C THR A 15 44.47 39.03 -25.62
N THR A 16 43.97 39.68 -26.68
CA THR A 16 42.58 39.49 -27.14
C THR A 16 42.35 38.06 -27.61
N VAL A 17 43.29 37.49 -28.37
CA VAL A 17 43.21 36.09 -28.83
C VAL A 17 43.24 35.12 -27.65
N ALA A 18 44.10 35.33 -26.66
CA ALA A 18 44.15 34.50 -25.45
C ALA A 18 42.84 34.58 -24.64
N ALA A 19 42.22 35.75 -24.54
CA ALA A 19 40.93 35.93 -23.87
C ALA A 19 39.79 35.22 -24.62
N LEU A 20 39.79 35.26 -25.96
CA LEU A 20 38.84 34.53 -26.80
C LEU A 20 38.97 33.00 -26.64
N LEU A 21 40.18 32.49 -26.45
CA LEU A 21 40.43 31.05 -26.22
C LEU A 21 39.90 30.58 -24.86
N VAL A 22 40.05 31.37 -23.80
CA VAL A 22 39.54 31.04 -22.46
C VAL A 22 38.02 31.19 -22.38
N ALA A 23 37.43 32.13 -23.11
CA ALA A 23 35.97 32.31 -23.16
C ALA A 23 35.22 31.14 -23.83
N CYS A 24 35.92 30.29 -24.59
CA CYS A 24 35.33 29.17 -25.33
C CYS A 24 35.37 27.84 -24.54
N THR A 25 35.84 27.83 -23.30
CA THR A 25 35.85 26.59 -22.51
C THR A 25 34.47 26.29 -21.93
N PRO A 26 33.90 25.10 -22.17
CA PRO A 26 32.62 24.72 -21.59
C PRO A 26 32.74 24.67 -20.05
N PRO A 27 31.68 25.05 -19.31
CA PRO A 27 31.70 25.03 -17.86
C PRO A 27 32.02 23.63 -17.33
N ALA A 28 32.92 23.56 -16.33
CA ALA A 28 33.31 22.33 -15.67
C ALA A 28 32.15 21.82 -14.79
N GLY A 29 31.17 21.17 -15.42
CA GLY A 29 30.04 20.55 -14.74
C GLY A 29 29.24 19.72 -15.73
N SER A 30 29.25 18.40 -15.55
CA SER A 30 28.49 17.46 -16.38
C SER A 30 27.01 17.39 -15.99
N THR A 31 26.43 18.49 -15.49
CA THR A 31 25.02 18.56 -15.12
C THR A 31 24.21 18.98 -16.33
N LEU A 32 23.57 18.00 -16.97
CA LEU A 32 22.56 18.29 -17.98
C LEU A 32 21.26 18.68 -17.28
N PRO A 33 20.55 19.74 -17.73
CA PRO A 33 19.22 20.02 -17.23
C PRO A 33 18.30 18.85 -17.58
N GLY A 34 17.57 18.35 -16.58
CA GLY A 34 16.63 17.24 -16.72
C GLY A 34 15.38 17.49 -15.88
N VAL A 35 14.27 16.87 -16.30
CA VAL A 35 13.00 16.91 -15.57
C VAL A 35 12.83 15.59 -14.84
N VAL A 36 12.40 15.67 -13.58
CA VAL A 36 11.99 14.50 -12.80
C VAL A 36 10.47 14.42 -12.81
N GLU A 37 9.95 13.31 -13.33
CA GLU A 37 8.52 13.00 -13.28
C GLU A 37 8.23 12.20 -12.02
N ALA A 38 7.09 12.49 -11.39
CA ALA A 38 6.63 11.78 -10.20
C ALA A 38 5.14 11.47 -10.31
N GLU A 39 4.78 10.24 -10.01
CA GLU A 39 3.38 9.85 -9.87
C GLU A 39 2.91 10.17 -8.45
N LEU A 40 1.89 11.02 -8.35
CA LEU A 40 1.33 11.45 -7.07
C LEU A 40 0.04 10.69 -6.79
N VAL A 41 0.03 9.90 -5.73
CA VAL A 41 -1.15 9.17 -5.27
C VAL A 41 -1.73 9.86 -4.03
N ARG A 42 -3.05 9.99 -3.99
CA ARG A 42 -3.77 10.39 -2.78
C ARG A 42 -4.23 9.14 -2.04
N VAL A 43 -3.76 8.99 -0.81
CA VAL A 43 -4.22 7.92 0.08
C VAL A 43 -5.38 8.46 0.93
N ALA A 44 -6.48 7.71 0.98
CA ALA A 44 -7.67 8.02 1.76
C ALA A 44 -8.17 6.77 2.51
N ALA A 45 -8.98 6.98 3.54
CA ALA A 45 -9.61 5.88 4.25
C ALA A 45 -10.62 5.16 3.33
N PRO A 46 -10.64 3.81 3.31
CA PRO A 46 -11.57 3.05 2.46
C PRO A 46 -13.02 3.08 2.98
N ALA A 47 -13.22 3.45 4.24
CA ALA A 47 -14.53 3.56 4.88
C ALA A 47 -14.57 4.77 5.81
N ALA A 48 -15.78 5.24 6.11
CA ALA A 48 -16.00 6.27 7.11
C ALA A 48 -15.70 5.72 8.52
N GLY A 49 -15.13 6.58 9.38
CA GLY A 49 -14.85 6.23 10.77
C GLY A 49 -14.00 7.29 11.45
N ARG A 50 -13.64 7.04 12.71
CA ARG A 50 -12.82 7.94 13.51
C ARG A 50 -11.34 7.61 13.33
N LEU A 51 -10.51 8.62 13.11
CA LEU A 51 -9.06 8.46 13.12
C LEU A 51 -8.57 8.15 14.54
N VAL A 52 -7.96 6.98 14.72
CA VAL A 52 -7.46 6.51 16.02
C VAL A 52 -5.94 6.65 16.13
N ALA A 53 -5.23 6.53 15.01
CA ALA A 53 -3.79 6.71 14.97
C ALA A 53 -3.34 7.24 13.61
N LEU A 54 -2.31 8.09 13.64
CA LEU A 54 -1.52 8.49 12.49
C LEU A 54 -0.08 8.03 12.76
N SER A 55 0.42 7.12 11.94
CA SER A 55 1.67 6.40 12.20
C SER A 55 2.88 7.01 11.49
N VAL A 56 2.67 8.08 10.72
CA VAL A 56 3.68 8.71 9.87
C VAL A 56 3.69 10.22 10.05
N THR A 57 4.83 10.82 9.75
CA THR A 57 5.04 12.27 9.78
C THR A 57 5.20 12.84 8.39
N ARG A 58 5.12 14.17 8.27
CA ARG A 58 5.28 14.84 6.98
C ARG A 58 6.68 14.61 6.42
N ALA A 59 6.75 14.32 5.11
CA ALA A 59 7.99 14.06 4.36
C ALA A 59 8.74 12.80 4.78
N GLU A 60 8.10 11.93 5.56
CA GLU A 60 8.64 10.62 5.92
C GLU A 60 8.57 9.66 4.71
N PRO A 61 9.68 9.02 4.30
CA PRO A 61 9.66 8.00 3.28
C PRO A 61 9.00 6.72 3.82
N VAL A 62 8.06 6.16 3.06
CA VAL A 62 7.31 4.96 3.45
C VAL A 62 7.44 3.87 2.40
N ALA A 63 7.53 2.62 2.85
CA ALA A 63 7.49 1.46 1.97
C ALA A 63 6.06 1.15 1.53
N ALA A 64 5.91 0.46 0.39
CA ALA A 64 4.62 -0.04 -0.05
C ALA A 64 4.01 -0.98 0.99
N GLY A 65 2.71 -0.80 1.29
CA GLY A 65 1.99 -1.58 2.30
C GLY A 65 2.23 -1.15 3.75
N ALA A 66 3.07 -0.13 4.01
CA ALA A 66 3.25 0.40 5.35
C ALA A 66 1.93 0.99 5.90
N ALA A 67 1.66 0.74 7.18
CA ALA A 67 0.47 1.26 7.85
C ALA A 67 0.61 2.77 8.10
N LEU A 68 -0.17 3.58 7.39
CA LEU A 68 -0.11 5.05 7.51
C LEU A 68 -1.01 5.60 8.61
N PHE A 69 -2.19 5.03 8.78
CA PHE A 69 -3.18 5.46 9.77
C PHE A 69 -4.11 4.30 10.15
N ARG A 70 -4.80 4.44 11.29
CA ARG A 70 -5.82 3.49 11.74
C ARG A 70 -7.15 4.21 11.94
N ILE A 71 -8.20 3.66 11.33
CA ILE A 71 -9.59 4.12 11.46
C ILE A 71 -10.36 3.09 12.28
N GLU A 72 -11.31 3.56 13.08
CA GLU A 72 -12.30 2.73 13.78
C GLU A 72 -13.69 3.18 13.34
N SER A 73 -14.48 2.29 12.74
CA SER A 73 -15.89 2.56 12.46
C SER A 73 -16.77 2.13 13.64
N PRO A 74 -17.83 2.87 13.96
CA PRO A 74 -18.79 2.45 14.96
C PRO A 74 -19.38 1.08 14.60
N GLY A 75 -19.10 0.06 15.42
CA GLY A 75 -19.68 -1.27 15.29
C GLY A 75 -18.83 -2.32 14.60
N ASP A 76 -17.62 -2.00 14.11
CA ASP A 76 -16.74 -3.00 13.44
C ASP A 76 -16.45 -4.20 14.35
N SER A 77 -16.15 -3.94 15.63
CA SER A 77 -15.87 -5.00 16.60
C SER A 77 -17.09 -5.88 16.90
N ALA A 78 -18.27 -5.27 16.97
CA ALA A 78 -19.52 -5.98 17.23
C ALA A 78 -19.92 -6.84 16.03
N LEU A 79 -19.80 -6.30 14.82
CA LEU A 79 -20.05 -7.03 13.57
C LEU A 79 -19.07 -8.21 13.40
N LEU A 80 -17.80 -7.98 13.73
CA LEU A 80 -16.79 -9.05 13.71
C LEU A 80 -17.14 -10.14 14.71
N ALA A 81 -17.45 -9.78 15.97
CA ALA A 81 -17.82 -10.75 17.00
C ALA A 81 -19.08 -11.55 16.62
N GLU A 82 -20.09 -10.91 16.01
CA GLU A 82 -21.29 -11.59 15.53
C GLU A 82 -20.96 -12.59 14.41
N ALA A 83 -20.12 -12.19 13.45
CA ALA A 83 -19.70 -13.05 12.36
C ALA A 83 -18.90 -14.27 12.87
N GLU A 84 -17.97 -14.05 13.81
CA GLU A 84 -17.19 -15.11 14.44
C GLU A 84 -18.08 -16.09 15.22
N ALA A 85 -19.05 -15.57 15.99
CA ALA A 85 -20.02 -16.39 16.71
C ALA A 85 -20.86 -17.26 15.74
N ARG A 86 -21.27 -16.69 14.60
CA ARG A 86 -22.01 -17.42 13.56
C ARG A 86 -21.18 -18.54 12.94
N VAL A 87 -19.90 -18.28 12.67
CA VAL A 87 -18.96 -19.32 12.19
C VAL A 87 -18.81 -20.44 13.21
N ALA A 88 -18.64 -20.08 14.49
CA ALA A 88 -18.52 -21.06 15.57
C ALA A 88 -19.78 -21.94 15.71
N GLN A 89 -20.97 -21.34 15.64
CA GLN A 89 -22.23 -22.07 15.70
C GLN A 89 -22.37 -23.07 14.54
N LEU A 90 -22.08 -22.65 13.31
CA LEU A 90 -22.15 -23.51 12.14
C LEU A 90 -21.13 -24.65 12.19
N ALA A 91 -19.92 -24.38 12.69
CA ALA A 91 -18.91 -25.41 12.89
C ALA A 91 -19.35 -26.46 13.93
N ALA A 92 -19.98 -26.03 15.02
CA ALA A 92 -20.55 -26.94 16.02
C ALA A 92 -21.67 -27.80 15.41
N HIS A 93 -22.60 -27.19 14.66
CA HIS A 93 -23.65 -27.93 13.97
C HIS A 93 -23.09 -28.95 12.97
N GLN A 94 -22.06 -28.58 12.20
CA GLN A 94 -21.40 -29.52 11.29
C GLN A 94 -20.77 -30.68 12.04
N ALA A 95 -20.08 -30.42 13.16
CA ALA A 95 -19.46 -31.46 13.98
C ALA A 95 -20.50 -32.43 14.55
N ASP A 96 -21.67 -31.92 14.97
CA ASP A 96 -22.76 -32.75 15.46
C ASP A 96 -23.37 -33.61 14.34
N LEU A 97 -23.54 -33.06 13.15
CA LEU A 97 -23.97 -33.82 11.97
C LEU A 97 -22.94 -34.90 11.58
N ALA A 98 -21.64 -34.58 11.68
CA ALA A 98 -20.55 -35.49 11.32
C ALA A 98 -20.38 -36.66 12.30
N LYS A 99 -20.68 -36.47 13.59
CA LYS A 99 -20.62 -37.54 14.60
C LYS A 99 -21.66 -38.65 14.38
N GLY A 100 -22.70 -38.39 13.59
CA GLY A 100 -23.80 -39.33 13.38
C GLY A 100 -24.68 -39.48 14.64
N LYS A 101 -25.89 -40.01 14.47
CA LYS A 101 -26.82 -40.21 15.59
C LYS A 101 -26.38 -41.36 16.50
N PRO A 102 -26.47 -41.21 17.84
CA PRO A 102 -26.20 -42.30 18.76
C PRO A 102 -27.10 -43.51 18.46
N PRO A 103 -26.56 -44.76 18.53
CA PRO A 103 -27.32 -45.97 18.23
C PRO A 103 -28.57 -46.11 19.12
N ASP A 104 -28.55 -45.57 20.33
CA ASP A 104 -29.70 -45.58 21.24
C ASP A 104 -30.85 -44.69 20.73
N GLU A 105 -30.54 -43.51 20.18
CA GLU A 105 -31.58 -42.66 19.56
C GLU A 105 -32.15 -43.29 18.29
N LEU A 106 -31.31 -43.98 17.51
CA LEU A 106 -31.75 -44.76 16.35
C LEU A 106 -32.64 -45.94 16.78
N ALA A 107 -32.33 -46.62 17.89
CA ALA A 107 -33.12 -47.71 18.43
C ALA A 107 -34.50 -47.23 18.93
N VAL A 108 -34.56 -46.08 19.61
CA VAL A 108 -35.83 -45.46 20.05
C VAL A 108 -36.66 -45.04 18.83
N THR A 109 -36.04 -44.41 17.84
CA THR A 109 -36.73 -44.01 16.59
C THR A 109 -37.26 -45.24 15.83
N ALA A 110 -36.46 -46.32 15.76
CA ALA A 110 -36.86 -47.58 15.14
C ALA A 110 -37.98 -48.29 15.92
N ALA A 111 -37.95 -48.25 17.25
CA ALA A 111 -39.00 -48.81 18.10
C ALA A 111 -40.32 -48.02 17.96
N GLN A 112 -40.26 -46.69 17.88
CA GLN A 112 -41.42 -45.85 17.60
C GLN A 112 -41.99 -46.10 16.20
N ALA A 113 -41.15 -46.29 15.18
CA ALA A 113 -41.58 -46.66 13.84
C ALA A 113 -42.31 -48.02 13.82
N ARG A 114 -41.82 -49.01 14.57
CA ARG A 114 -42.51 -50.31 14.72
C ARG A 114 -43.87 -50.18 15.43
N ARG A 115 -43.95 -49.35 16.47
CA ARG A 115 -45.21 -49.12 17.21
C ARG A 115 -46.26 -48.37 16.39
N ARG A 116 -45.84 -47.46 15.49
CA ARG A 116 -46.76 -46.64 14.69
C ARG A 116 -47.56 -47.47 13.68
N GLY A 117 -47.07 -48.65 13.31
CA GLY A 117 -47.74 -49.56 12.37
C GLY A 117 -47.96 -48.95 10.98
N PRO A 118 -48.26 -49.76 9.95
CA PRO A 118 -48.56 -49.22 8.63
C PRO A 118 -49.82 -48.34 8.73
N ARG A 119 -49.71 -47.10 8.26
CA ARG A 119 -50.82 -46.15 8.19
C ARG A 119 -51.83 -46.75 7.20
N ARG A 120 -52.89 -47.38 7.70
CA ARG A 120 -53.98 -47.88 6.85
C ARG A 120 -54.61 -46.68 6.14
N SER A 121 -54.44 -46.64 4.82
CA SER A 121 -55.23 -45.85 3.88
C SER A 121 -56.67 -46.36 3.86
#